data_AF-D4ZLZ0-F1
#
_entry.id   AF-D4ZLZ0-F1
#
_cell.length_a   1.000
_cell.length_b   1.000
_cell.length_c   1.000
_cell.angle_alpha   90.00
_cell.angle_beta   90.00
_cell.angle_gamma   90.00
#
_symmetry.space_group_name_H-M   'P 1'
#
loop_
_entity.id
_entity.type
_entity.pdbx_description
1 polymer ?
#
loop_
_entity_poly.entity_id
_entity_poly.type
_entity_poly.pdbx_seq_one_letter_code
_entity_poly.pdbx_strand_id
1 'polypeptide(L)' 'MKQKLTAALTLVSSLLIAPAALAHAGHDHAHWSSSMIHLLWILPAVAALGLAITMYRRKKSATQSDSK' A
#
# COMPACT_ATOMS: atom_id res chain seq x y z
N MET A 1 -14.81 16.41 3.43
CA MET A 1 -13.87 15.46 2.77
C MET A 1 -12.65 15.13 3.63
N LYS A 2 -11.98 16.11 4.25
CA LYS A 2 -10.75 15.90 5.05
C LYS A 2 -10.91 14.87 6.18
N GLN A 3 -12.00 14.96 6.96
CA GLN A 3 -12.27 14.02 8.05
C GLN A 3 -12.53 12.57 7.59
N LYS A 4 -13.15 12.40 6.41
CA LYS A 4 -13.38 11.07 5.81
C LYS A 4 -12.07 10.46 5.31
N LEU A 5 -11.17 11.29 4.78
CA LEU A 5 -9.83 10.89 4.36
C LEU A 5 -8.97 10.47 5.56
N THR A 6 -8.98 11.25 6.65
CA THR A 6 -8.26 10.91 7.87
C THR A 6 -8.81 9.62 8.49
N ALA A 7 -10.14 9.46 8.57
CA ALA A 7 -10.74 8.23 9.07
C ALA A 7 -10.39 7.00 8.21
N ALA A 8 -10.41 7.13 6.89
CA ALA A 8 -10.01 6.07 5.98
C ALA A 8 -8.51 5.72 6.14
N LEU A 9 -7.64 6.72 6.30
CA LEU A 9 -6.21 6.51 6.51
C LEU A 9 -5.94 5.81 7.84
N THR A 10 -6.60 6.24 8.93
CA THR A 10 -6.49 5.58 10.23
C THR A 10 -7.00 4.15 10.18
N LEU A 11 -8.13 3.90 9.50
CA LEU A 11 -8.69 2.55 9.32
C LEU A 11 -7.70 1.64 8.57
N VAL A 12 -7.15 2.12 7.45
CA VAL A 12 -6.17 1.37 6.65
C VAL A 12 -4.92 1.07 7.46
N SER A 13 -4.37 2.05 8.18
CA SER A 13 -3.19 1.84 9.04
C SER A 13 -3.44 0.80 10.13
N SER A 14 -4.61 0.84 10.80
CA SER A 14 -4.96 -0.15 11.82
C SER A 14 -5.10 -1.56 11.25
N LEU A 15 -5.70 -1.70 10.06
CA LEU A 15 -5.82 -3.00 9.38
C LEU A 15 -4.47 -3.59 8.97
N LEU A 16 -3.49 -2.74 8.65
CA LEU A 16 -2.15 -3.19 8.26
C LEU A 16 -1.28 -3.60 9.45
N ILE A 17 -1.46 -2.97 10.62
CA ILE A 17 -0.62 -3.20 11.82
C ILE A 17 -1.17 -4.32 12.70
N ALA A 18 -2.49 -4.51 12.77
CA ALA A 18 -3.10 -5.51 13.64
C ALA A 18 -2.58 -6.96 13.45
N PRO A 19 -2.33 -7.45 12.21
CA PRO A 19 -1.78 -8.80 12.01
C PRO A 19 -0.35 -8.95 12.55
N ALA A 20 0.46 -7.89 12.47
CA ALA A 20 1.84 -7.90 12.97
C ALA A 20 1.91 -7.96 14.51
N ALA A 21 0.92 -7.40 15.20
CA ALA A 21 0.80 -7.46 16.66
C ALA A 21 0.27 -8.81 17.18
N LEU A 22 -0.40 -9.61 16.33
CA LEU A 22 -1.00 -10.91 16.68
C LEU A 22 -0.18 -12.13 16.22
N ALA A 23 0.88 -11.92 15.43
CA ALA A 23 1.77 -12.98 15.00
C ALA A 23 2.57 -13.54 16.19
N HIS A 24 2.34 -14.79 16.56
CA HIS A 24 3.14 -15.49 17.57
C HIS A 24 4.52 -15.82 16.98
N ALA A 25 5.59 -15.72 17.79
CA ALA A 25 6.94 -16.00 17.32
C ALA A 25 7.11 -17.49 16.93
N GLY A 26 7.41 -17.75 15.66
CA GLY A 26 8.06 -19.00 15.23
C GLY A 26 7.23 -19.98 14.38
N HIS A 27 5.89 -19.95 14.40
CA HIS A 27 5.12 -20.94 13.62
C HIS A 27 4.89 -20.52 12.15
N ASP A 28 4.52 -19.25 11.90
CA ASP A 28 4.08 -18.81 10.56
C ASP A 28 5.23 -18.30 9.67
N HIS A 29 6.40 -18.03 10.23
CA HIS A 29 7.60 -17.59 9.48
C HIS A 29 8.52 -18.74 9.05
N ALA A 30 8.44 -19.90 9.71
CA ALA A 30 9.26 -21.07 9.39
C ALA A 30 8.66 -21.94 8.27
N HIS A 31 7.39 -21.70 7.89
CA HIS A 31 6.75 -22.43 6.80
C HIS A 31 7.32 -21.98 5.45
N TRP A 32 7.62 -22.93 4.56
CA TRP A 32 8.23 -22.68 3.25
C TRP A 32 7.42 -21.71 2.37
N SER A 33 6.09 -21.68 2.52
CA SER A 33 5.23 -20.74 1.79
C SER A 33 5.17 -19.33 2.39
N SER A 34 5.76 -19.11 3.57
CA SER A 34 5.67 -17.83 4.29
C SER A 34 6.15 -16.65 3.45
N SER A 35 7.28 -16.81 2.75
CA SER A 35 7.83 -15.76 1.87
C SER A 35 6.87 -15.40 0.72
N MET A 36 6.20 -16.41 0.14
CA MET A 36 5.21 -16.21 -0.93
C MET A 36 3.99 -15.44 -0.41
N ILE A 37 3.50 -15.79 0.78
CA ILE A 37 2.36 -15.14 1.42
C ILE A 37 2.69 -13.66 1.72
N HIS A 38 3.88 -13.37 2.26
CA HIS A 38 4.33 -12.00 2.49
C HIS A 38 4.40 -11.19 1.19
N LEU A 39 4.92 -11.80 0.11
CA LEU A 39 4.97 -11.17 -1.20
C LEU A 39 3.56 -10.84 -1.73
N LEU A 40 2.63 -11.80 -1.67
CA LEU A 40 1.24 -11.57 -2.10
C LEU A 40 0.54 -10.51 -1.27
N TRP A 41 0.91 -10.34 0.00
CA TRP A 41 0.34 -9.33 0.88
C TRP A 41 0.86 -7.92 0.59
N ILE A 42 2.16 -7.76 0.27
CA ILE A 42 2.74 -6.45 -0.07
C ILE A 42 2.49 -6.02 -1.52
N LEU A 43 2.30 -6.98 -2.44
CA LEU A 43 2.17 -6.73 -3.88
C LEU A 43 1.07 -5.70 -4.25
N PRO A 44 -0.16 -5.74 -3.67
CA PRO A 44 -1.18 -4.74 -3.95
C PRO A 44 -0.76 -3.31 -3.59
N ALA A 45 -0.05 -3.13 -2.48
CA ALA A 45 0.45 -1.82 -2.05
C ALA A 45 1.51 -1.28 -3.03
N VAL A 46 2.43 -2.15 -3.49
CA VAL A 46 3.44 -1.80 -4.51
C VAL A 46 2.77 -1.42 -5.84
N ALA A 47 1.78 -2.19 -6.28
CA ALA A 47 1.03 -1.90 -7.50
C ALA A 47 0.27 -0.57 -7.42
N ALA A 48 -0.40 -0.30 -6.30
CA ALA A 48 -1.10 0.96 -6.06
C ALA A 48 -0.14 2.16 -6.09
N LEU A 49 1.04 2.03 -5.47
CA LEU A 49 2.07 3.07 -5.48
C LEU A 49 2.60 3.33 -6.90
N GLY A 50 2.91 2.27 -7.65
CA GLY A 50 3.35 2.38 -9.05
C GLY A 50 2.31 3.06 -9.94
N LEU A 51 1.03 2.73 -9.76
CA LEU A 51 -0.07 3.37 -10.48
C LEU A 51 -0.19 4.86 -10.12
N ALA A 52 -0.14 5.19 -8.82
CA ALA A 52 -0.22 6.57 -8.34
C ALA A 52 0.92 7.44 -8.91
N ILE A 53 2.15 6.93 -8.89
CA ILE A 53 3.32 7.62 -9.48
C ILE A 53 3.12 7.83 -10.99
N THR A 54 2.65 6.81 -11.71
CA THR A 54 2.40 6.90 -13.15
C THR A 54 1.35 7.95 -13.47
N MET A 55 0.23 7.95 -12.75
CA MET A 55 -0.84 8.95 -12.92
C MET A 55 -0.35 10.37 -12.60
N TYR A 56 0.43 10.53 -11.52
CA TYR A 56 1.01 11.81 -11.14
C TYR A 56 1.95 12.36 -12.24
N ARG A 57 2.84 11.51 -12.78
CA ARG A 57 3.77 11.91 -13.86
C ARG A 57 3.03 12.29 -15.15
N ARG A 58 1.97 11.55 -15.51
CA ARG A 58 1.13 11.88 -16.67
C ARG A 58 0.43 13.23 -16.51
N LYS A 59 -0.14 13.50 -15.34
CA LYS A 59 -0.79 14.79 -15.06
C LYS A 59 0.19 15.96 -15.16
N LYS A 60 1.39 15.82 -14.58
CA LYS A 60 2.45 16.85 -14.64
C LYS A 60 2.87 17.17 -16.08
N SER A 61 3.04 16.13 -16.89
CA SER A 61 3.45 16.28 -18.31
C SER A 61 2.36 16.98 -19.13
N ALA A 62 1.09 16.63 -18.91
CA ALA A 62 -0.04 17.29 -19.57
C ALA A 62 -0.14 18.78 -19.19
N THR A 63 0.02 19.12 -17.91
CA THR A 63 0.00 20.53 -17.47
C THR A 63 1.17 21.36 -17.99
N GLN A 64 2.35 20.76 -18.22
CA GLN A 64 3.49 21.48 -18.82
C GLN A 64 3.31 21.73 -20.32
N SER A 65 2.58 20.86 -21.03
CA SER A 65 2.28 21.04 -22.46
C SER A 65 1.26 22.14 -22.73
N ASP A 66 0.33 22.39 -21.80
CA ASP A 66 -0.75 23.38 -21.94
C ASP A 66 -0.30 24.82 -21.55
N SER A 67 0.80 24.93 -20.81
CA SER A 67 1.35 26.22 -20.35
C SER A 67 2.41 26.80 -21.30
N LYS A 68 2.63 26.21 -22.48
CA LYS A 68 3.64 26.63 -23.46
C LYS A 68 2.97 27.02 -24.77
#